data_AF-A0A926WX43-F1
#
_entry.id   AF-A0A926WX43-F1
#
_cell.length_a   1.000
_cell.length_b   1.000
_cell.length_c   1.000
_cell.angle_alpha   90.00
_cell.angle_beta   90.00
_cell.angle_gamma   90.00
#
_symmetry.space_group_name_H-M   'P 1'
#
loop_
_entity.id
_entity.type
_entity.pdbx_description
1 polymer ?
#
loop_
_entity_poly.entity_id
_entity_poly.type
_entity_poly.pdbx_seq_one_letter_code
_entity_poly.pdbx_strand_id
1 'polypeptide(L)' 'MVESELSVLVCQCLQRRIPDLETLETEVSIWERDRNQNKVCVDWRFRTEDARVKLSKIYPTPQN' A
#
# COMPACT_ATOMS: atom_id res chain seq x y z
N MET A 1 4.71 -0.18 7.95
CA MET A 1 4.00 1.00 7.45
C MET A 1 5.00 1.86 6.68
N VAL A 2 4.60 2.49 5.58
CA VAL A 2 5.47 3.15 4.58
C VAL A 2 6.23 2.19 3.65
N GLU A 3 5.49 1.58 2.71
CA GLU A 3 5.98 1.26 1.34
C GLU A 3 4.78 1.06 0.39
N SER A 4 3.60 0.67 0.88
CA SER A 4 2.44 0.34 0.01
C SER A 4 1.41 1.48 -0.18
N GLU A 5 1.21 2.36 0.80
CA GLU A 5 0.10 3.34 0.73
C GLU A 5 0.35 4.45 -0.31
N LEU A 6 1.59 4.94 -0.41
CA LEU A 6 1.96 5.92 -1.43
C LEU A 6 1.88 5.31 -2.84
N SER A 7 2.30 4.06 -3.02
CA SER A 7 2.20 3.36 -4.31
C SER A 7 0.75 3.16 -4.74
N VAL A 8 -0.14 2.81 -3.80
CA VAL A 8 -1.57 2.66 -4.08
C VAL A 8 -2.24 4.01 -4.34
N LEU A 9 -1.88 5.07 -3.61
CA LEU A 9 -2.31 6.44 -3.93
C LEU A 9 -1.88 6.83 -5.35
N VAL A 10 -0.63 6.54 -5.71
CA VAL A 10 -0.10 6.85 -7.04
C VAL A 10 -0.81 6.06 -8.13
N CYS A 11 -1.06 4.75 -7.93
CA CYS A 11 -1.74 3.93 -8.92
C CYS A 11 -3.25 4.21 -9.02
N GLN A 12 -3.92 4.53 -7.92
CA GLN A 12 -5.39 4.67 -7.90
C GLN A 12 -5.87 6.11 -8.09
N CYS A 13 -5.11 7.09 -7.62
CA CYS A 13 -5.50 8.49 -7.63
C CYS A 13 -4.62 9.34 -8.57
N LEU A 14 -3.30 9.09 -8.58
CA LEU A 14 -2.33 9.94 -9.28
C LEU A 14 -1.81 9.36 -10.60
N GLN A 15 -2.46 8.33 -11.16
CA GLN A 15 -2.05 7.73 -12.45
C GLN A 15 -2.36 8.64 -13.66
N ARG A 16 -2.90 9.84 -13.40
CA ARG A 16 -3.22 10.87 -14.39
C ARG A 16 -2.49 12.17 -14.08
N ARG A 17 -2.20 12.96 -15.10
CA ARG A 17 -1.60 14.29 -14.92
C ARG A 17 -2.66 15.24 -14.36
N ILE A 18 -2.42 15.76 -13.16
CA ILE A 18 -3.26 16.79 -12.53
C ILE A 18 -2.57 18.14 -12.77
N PRO A 19 -3.22 19.10 -13.44
CA PRO A 19 -2.60 20.37 -13.81
C PRO A 19 -2.44 21.35 -12.64
N ASP A 20 -3.29 21.25 -11.61
CA ASP A 20 -3.40 22.22 -10.53
C ASP A 20 -3.26 21.57 -9.14
N LEU A 21 -2.52 22.24 -8.25
CA LEU A 21 -2.28 21.74 -6.88
C LEU A 21 -3.57 21.64 -6.07
N GLU A 22 -4.49 22.61 -6.21
CA GLU A 22 -5.78 22.59 -5.50
C GLU A 22 -6.64 21.37 -5.90
N THR A 23 -6.57 20.96 -7.17
CA THR A 23 -7.25 19.76 -7.66
C THR A 23 -6.60 18.50 -7.09
N LEU A 24 -5.27 18.49 -7.00
CA LEU A 24 -4.52 17.38 -6.39
C LEU A 24 -4.92 17.19 -4.92
N GLU A 25 -4.94 18.25 -4.12
CA GLU A 25 -5.27 18.19 -2.70
C GLU A 25 -6.72 17.73 -2.45
N THR A 26 -7.64 18.19 -3.30
CA THR A 26 -9.05 17.81 -3.23
C THR A 26 -9.23 16.31 -3.52
N GLU A 27 -8.60 15.81 -4.59
CA GLU A 27 -8.67 14.40 -4.99
C GLU A 27 -8.04 13.47 -3.94
N VAL A 28 -6.88 13.86 -3.38
CA VAL A 28 -6.21 13.12 -2.31
C VAL A 28 -7.08 13.08 -1.06
N SER A 29 -7.70 14.19 -0.67
CA SER A 29 -8.57 14.27 0.51
C SER A 29 -9.85 13.44 0.35
N ILE A 30 -10.42 13.39 -0.86
CA ILE A 30 -11.59 12.55 -1.17
C ILE A 30 -11.19 11.08 -1.12
N TRP A 31 -10.07 10.71 -1.76
CA TRP A 31 -9.57 9.35 -1.76
C TRP A 31 -9.21 8.84 -0.36
N GLU A 32 -8.58 9.68 0.46
CA GLU A 32 -8.27 9.37 1.86
C GLU A 32 -9.56 9.14 2.67
N ARG A 33 -10.56 10.02 2.53
CA ARG A 33 -11.86 9.86 3.19
C ARG A 33 -12.56 8.58 2.76
N ASP A 34 -12.61 8.29 1.47
CA ASP A 34 -13.22 7.07 0.95
C ASP A 34 -12.53 5.81 1.51
N ARG A 35 -11.20 5.79 1.50
CA ARG A 35 -10.41 4.67 2.03
C ARG A 35 -10.59 4.47 3.54
N ASN A 36 -10.67 5.57 4.29
CA ASN A 36 -10.94 5.57 5.73
C ASN A 36 -12.38 5.14 6.04
N GLN A 37 -13.37 5.58 5.24
CA GLN A 37 -14.78 5.20 5.39
C GLN A 37 -15.03 3.74 5.04
N ASN A 38 -14.38 3.24 3.99
CA ASN A 38 -14.43 1.83 3.59
C ASN A 38 -13.80 0.89 4.63
N LYS A 39 -13.27 1.43 5.75
CA LYS A 39 -12.56 0.70 6.81
C LYS A 39 -11.69 -0.36 6.17
N VAL A 40 -10.94 0.02 5.13
CA VAL A 40 -9.92 -0.85 4.56
C VAL A 40 -8.85 -0.93 5.62
N CYS A 41 -9.08 -1.79 6.61
CA CYS A 41 -8.06 -2.31 7.49
C CYS A 41 -7.08 -2.95 6.52
N VAL A 42 -6.03 -2.21 6.20
CA VAL A 42 -4.83 -2.80 5.64
C VAL A 42 -4.44 -3.86 6.67
N ASP A 43 -4.69 -5.13 6.34
CA ASP A 43 -4.28 -6.25 7.17
C ASP A 43 -2.75 -6.27 7.12
N TRP A 44 -2.11 -5.49 8.01
CA TRP A 44 -0.67 -5.23 8.05
C TRP A 44 0.12 -6.46 8.51
N ARG A 45 -0.40 -7.67 8.32
CA ARG A 45 0.27 -8.92 8.66
C ARG A 45 1.15 -9.36 7.50
N PHE A 46 2.27 -8.67 7.31
CA PHE A 46 3.43 -9.34 6.73
C PHE A 46 4.10 -10.15 7.83
N ARG A 47 3.50 -11.30 8.16
CA ARG A 47 4.09 -12.17 9.19
C ARG A 47 5.34 -12.82 8.63
N THR A 48 6.34 -12.99 9.48
CA THR A 48 7.58 -13.71 9.13
C THR A 48 7.30 -15.12 8.61
N GLU A 49 6.19 -15.74 9.03
CA GLU A 49 5.71 -17.03 8.50
C GLU A 49 5.34 -16.95 7.01
N ASP A 50 4.58 -15.94 6.58
CA ASP A 50 4.17 -15.75 5.19
C ASP A 50 5.37 -15.40 4.29
N ALA A 51 6.30 -14.60 4.81
CA ALA A 51 7.55 -14.29 4.14
C ALA A 51 8.40 -15.55 3.89
N ARG A 52 8.51 -16.44 4.88
CA ARG A 52 9.23 -17.71 4.76
C ARG A 52 8.58 -18.67 3.77
N VAL A 53 7.25 -18.71 3.69
CA VAL A 53 6.54 -19.51 2.69
C VAL A 53 6.84 -18.99 1.28
N LYS A 54 6.72 -17.68 1.07
CA LYS A 54 6.91 -17.05 -0.24
C LYS A 54 8.37 -17.03 -0.71
N LEU A 55 9.33 -16.95 0.22
CA LEU A 55 10.77 -16.92 -0.05
C LEU A 55 11.48 -18.26 0.21
N SER A 56 10.71 -19.33 0.46
CA SER A 56 11.21 -20.69 0.73
C SER A 56 12.18 -21.20 -0.33
N LYS A 57 12.00 -20.80 -1.59
CA LYS A 57 12.85 -21.19 -2.71
C LYS A 57 14.23 -20.51 -2.71
N ILE A 58 14.36 -19.38 -2.02
CA ILE A 58 15.57 -18.52 -2.05
C ILE A 58 16.33 -18.58 -0.73
N TYR A 59 15.65 -18.88 0.38
CA TYR A 59 16.27 -19.03 1.70
C TYR A 59 16.16 -20.47 2.20
N PRO A 60 17.25 -21.27 2.13
CA PRO A 60 17.30 -22.52 2.87
C PRO A 60 17.24 -22.23 4.37
N THR A 61 16.41 -22.96 5.10
CA THR A 61 16.33 -22.86 6.56
C THR A 61 17.70 -23.17 7.17
N PRO A 62 18.25 -22.30 8.02
CA PRO A 62 19.48 -22.62 8.74
C PRO A 62 19.22 -23.85 9.61
N GLN A 63 19.97 -24.93 9.35
CA GLN A 63 20.00 -26.10 10.22
C GLN A 63 20.75 -25.71 11.49
N ASN A 64 20.05 -25.67 12.62
CA ASN A 64 20.66 -25.68 13.94
C ASN A 64 19.83 -26.60 14.84
#